data_AF-A0AAU5XCR7-F1
#
_entry.id   AF-A0AAU5XCR7-F1
#
_cell.length_a   1.000
_cell.length_b   1.000
_cell.length_c   1.000
_cell.angle_alpha   90.00
_cell.angle_beta   90.00
_cell.angle_gamma   90.00
#
_symmetry.space_group_name_H-M   'P 1'
#
loop_
_entity.id
_entity.type
_entity.pdbx_description
1 polymer ?
#
loop_
_entity_poly.entity_id
_entity_poly.type
_entity_poly.pdbx_seq_one_letter_code
_entity_poly.pdbx_strand_id
1 'polypeptide(L)'
;MWGGTDEQRQAANDAGWAVSYEKRYTTLAARLARCVDLIATGKGSEAYEKDHDAAFTPRPSARPQTRPHAKDDGGFPVVVPAAAGAVVLAAAGLLWLRRRRARAAVDALRLPRTVFGTAREAGEDELRARAEAELVALGESLEAGPPLEPALDAYTAAGRAFDRARSTADLAGVLALVQKGRGGPPLCYFDPRHGEGTITVRWRAPGTRPRLEVSVCATCAKAVRDRRAPDVLLDRGRPYYEAATPWAETGYGQLGDLVGRVLGK
;
A
#
# COMPACT_ATOMS: atom_id res chain seq x y z
N MET A 1 18.38 15.27 -6.67
CA MET A 1 18.79 13.87 -6.50
C MET A 1 18.38 13.43 -5.10
N TRP A 2 17.13 12.99 -4.95
CA TRP A 2 16.71 12.30 -3.73
C TRP A 2 16.98 10.82 -3.98
N GLY A 3 17.93 10.29 -3.24
CA GLY A 3 18.41 8.92 -3.39
C GLY A 3 19.49 8.72 -2.36
N GLY A 4 19.09 8.57 -1.10
CA GLY A 4 20.00 8.04 -0.09
C GLY A 4 20.53 6.67 -0.52
N THR A 5 21.62 6.20 0.08
CA THR A 5 22.09 4.83 -0.15
C THR A 5 21.02 3.81 0.23
N ASP A 6 21.09 2.59 -0.29
CA ASP A 6 20.19 1.51 0.15
C ASP A 6 20.22 1.32 1.66
N GLU A 7 21.39 1.52 2.26
CA GLU A 7 21.60 1.52 3.71
C GLU A 7 20.80 2.63 4.43
N GLN A 8 20.76 3.85 3.87
CA GLN A 8 19.96 4.94 4.44
C GLN A 8 18.44 4.69 4.30
N ARG A 9 18.01 4.02 3.22
CA ARG A 9 16.60 3.58 3.08
C ARG A 9 16.26 2.48 4.09
N GLN A 10 17.16 1.52 4.26
CA GLN A 10 16.99 0.42 5.20
C GLN A 10 16.92 0.94 6.63
N ALA A 11 17.86 1.79 7.03
CA ALA A 11 17.87 2.42 8.35
C ALA A 11 16.59 3.23 8.65
N ALA A 12 16.00 3.87 7.64
CA ALA A 12 14.73 4.59 7.79
C ALA A 12 13.53 3.65 7.97
N ASN A 13 13.50 2.53 7.26
CA ASN A 13 12.49 1.48 7.47
C ASN A 13 12.63 0.83 8.85
N ASP A 14 13.86 0.52 9.27
CA ASP A 14 14.17 -0.10 10.55
C ASP A 14 13.76 0.81 11.73
N ALA A 15 13.98 2.13 11.61
CA ALA A 15 13.51 3.10 12.59
C ALA A 15 11.98 3.07 12.77
N GLY A 16 11.22 2.90 11.68
CA GLY A 16 9.77 2.77 11.73
C GLY A 16 9.33 1.51 12.48
N TRP A 17 10.01 0.38 12.23
CA TRP A 17 9.74 -0.88 12.91
C TRP A 17 10.14 -0.87 14.38
N ALA A 18 11.29 -0.30 14.74
CA ALA A 18 11.74 -0.17 16.13
C ALA A 18 10.67 0.51 17.01
N VAL A 19 10.15 1.66 16.56
CA VAL A 19 9.09 2.41 17.26
C VAL A 19 7.77 1.64 17.33
N SER A 20 7.54 0.70 16.41
CA SER A 20 6.36 -0.16 16.46
C SER A 20 6.37 -1.10 17.68
N TYR A 21 7.56 -1.54 18.11
CA TYR A 21 7.77 -2.45 19.25
C TYR A 21 7.85 -1.73 20.60
N GLU A 22 8.23 -0.44 20.62
CA GLU A 22 8.31 0.38 21.82
C GLU A 22 6.92 0.73 22.41
N LYS A 23 6.38 -0.11 23.30
CA LYS A 23 5.05 0.08 23.95
C LYS A 23 4.92 1.33 24.83
N ARG A 24 6.04 1.99 25.18
CA ARG A 24 6.07 3.18 26.03
C ARG A 24 5.47 4.43 25.37
N TYR A 25 5.33 4.43 24.04
CA TYR A 25 4.75 5.56 23.30
C TYR A 25 3.31 5.25 22.90
N THR A 26 2.35 5.87 23.58
CA THR A 26 0.92 5.65 23.36
C THR A 26 0.32 6.56 22.28
N THR A 27 0.93 7.72 22.01
CA THR A 27 0.43 8.68 21.02
C THR A 27 1.18 8.57 19.69
N LEU A 28 0.47 8.79 18.59
CA LEU A 28 1.06 8.79 17.24
C LEU A 28 2.15 9.87 17.09
N ALA A 29 1.95 11.04 17.71
CA ALA A 29 2.92 12.12 17.69
C ALA A 29 4.24 11.75 18.37
N ALA A 30 4.19 11.05 19.52
CA ALA A 30 5.39 10.59 20.21
C ALA A 30 6.13 9.51 19.42
N ARG A 31 5.40 8.59 18.76
CA ARG A 31 5.98 7.57 17.88
C ARG A 31 6.65 8.22 16.66
N LEU A 32 6.00 9.18 16.03
CA LEU A 32 6.57 9.88 14.88
C LEU A 32 7.83 10.66 15.28
N ALA A 33 7.80 11.38 16.40
CA ALA A 33 8.97 12.11 16.92
C ALA A 33 10.14 11.16 17.19
N ARG A 34 9.88 9.99 17.78
CA ARG A 34 10.90 8.97 18.02
C ARG A 34 11.48 8.37 16.73
N CYS A 35 10.64 8.12 15.73
CA CYS A 35 11.08 7.60 14.44
C CYS A 35 12.00 8.61 13.73
N VAL A 36 11.61 9.89 13.73
CA VAL A 36 12.42 10.98 13.16
C VAL A 36 13.76 11.12 13.89
N ASP A 37 13.78 10.96 15.21
CA ASP A 37 15.02 10.99 16.02
C ASP A 37 15.97 9.83 15.67
N LEU A 38 15.44 8.61 15.51
CA LEU A 38 16.23 7.44 15.08
C LEU A 38 16.81 7.59 13.67
N ILE A 39 16.05 8.19 12.76
CA ILE A 39 16.51 8.48 11.39
C ILE A 39 17.58 9.58 11.41
N ALA A 40 17.36 10.66 12.16
CA ALA A 40 18.30 11.78 12.25
C ALA A 40 19.63 11.40 12.90
N THR A 41 19.60 10.44 13.83
CA THR A 41 20.79 9.93 14.52
C THR A 41 21.46 8.74 13.83
N GLY A 42 20.83 8.17 12.79
CA GLY A 42 21.34 6.99 12.09
C GLY A 42 21.25 5.70 12.90
N LYS A 43 20.45 5.67 13.97
CA LYS A 43 20.35 4.55 14.92
C LYS A 43 19.13 3.65 14.68
N GLY A 44 18.48 3.78 13.52
CA GLY A 44 17.28 3.02 13.17
C GLY A 44 17.48 1.51 13.23
N SER A 45 18.55 1.01 12.59
CA SER A 45 18.87 -0.42 12.53
C SER A 45 19.28 -0.97 13.90
N GLU A 46 20.10 -0.25 14.66
CA GLU A 46 20.50 -0.64 16.03
C GLU A 46 19.30 -0.74 16.97
N ALA A 47 18.39 0.23 16.91
CA ALA A 47 17.16 0.21 17.71
C ALA A 47 16.22 -0.93 17.30
N TYR A 48 16.11 -1.19 15.99
CA TYR A 48 15.32 -2.30 15.47
C TYR A 48 15.87 -3.64 15.92
N GLU A 49 17.16 -3.92 15.74
CA GLU A 49 17.79 -5.18 16.14
C GLU A 49 17.61 -5.43 17.64
N LYS A 50 17.86 -4.41 18.47
CA LYS A 50 17.66 -4.51 19.92
C LYS A 50 16.23 -4.89 20.31
N ASP A 51 15.24 -4.22 19.73
CA ASP A 51 13.83 -4.45 20.07
C ASP A 51 13.28 -5.73 19.42
N HIS A 52 13.76 -6.07 18.22
CA HIS A 52 13.48 -7.33 17.54
C HIS A 52 14.00 -8.51 18.35
N ASP A 53 15.25 -8.48 18.80
CA ASP A 53 15.84 -9.55 19.59
C ASP A 53 15.19 -9.69 20.96
N ALA A 54 14.80 -8.57 21.59
CA ALA A 54 14.03 -8.59 22.82
C ALA A 54 12.61 -9.18 22.65
N ALA A 55 12.02 -9.03 21.46
CA ALA A 55 10.67 -9.52 21.16
C ALA A 55 10.65 -10.95 20.60
N PHE A 56 11.72 -11.41 19.95
CA PHE A 56 11.74 -12.65 19.15
C PHE A 56 12.81 -13.68 19.54
N THR A 57 13.63 -13.49 20.59
CA THR A 57 14.56 -14.54 21.04
C THR A 57 13.82 -15.67 21.81
N PRO A 58 13.83 -16.93 21.32
CA PRO A 58 13.56 -18.09 22.15
C PRO A 58 14.73 -18.30 23.11
N ARG A 59 14.44 -18.78 24.32
CA ARG A 59 15.43 -19.09 25.36
C ARG A 59 16.54 -20.02 24.80
N PRO A 60 17.83 -19.68 24.85
CA PRO A 60 18.87 -20.52 24.21
C PRO A 60 19.20 -21.77 25.03
N SER A 61 19.32 -22.91 24.35
CA SER A 61 20.09 -24.07 24.83
C SER A 61 21.58 -23.86 24.48
N ALA A 62 22.46 -24.21 25.42
CA ALA A 62 23.92 -24.10 25.34
C ALA A 62 24.52 -24.92 24.18
N ARG A 63 25.55 -24.48 23.44
CA ARG A 63 27.02 -24.50 23.73
C ARG A 63 27.78 -24.20 22.40
N PRO A 64 29.13 -24.12 22.32
CA PRO A 64 30.15 -23.44 23.13
C PRO A 64 30.87 -22.29 22.37
N GLN A 65 31.64 -21.52 23.14
CA GLN A 65 32.39 -20.31 22.78
C GLN A 65 33.68 -20.58 21.98
N THR A 66 34.08 -19.61 21.16
CA THR A 66 35.47 -19.44 20.70
C THR A 66 35.94 -18.01 21.02
N ARG A 67 37.23 -17.92 21.40
CA ARG A 67 37.91 -16.84 22.13
C ARG A 67 38.26 -15.59 21.29
N PRO A 68 38.62 -14.46 21.94
CA PRO A 68 38.79 -13.16 21.30
C PRO A 68 40.18 -12.97 20.70
N HIS A 69 40.26 -12.21 19.60
CA HIS A 69 41.52 -11.76 19.01
C HIS A 69 41.84 -10.28 19.34
N ALA A 70 43.10 -10.13 19.71
CA ALA A 70 43.91 -8.98 20.09
C ALA A 70 43.55 -7.57 19.58
N LYS A 71 43.72 -6.61 20.50
CA LYS A 71 44.09 -5.21 20.25
C LYS A 71 45.37 -5.15 19.41
N ASP A 72 45.42 -4.23 18.46
CA ASP A 72 46.67 -3.59 18.06
C ASP A 72 46.45 -2.08 17.90
N ASP A 73 47.42 -1.37 18.45
CA ASP A 73 47.51 0.07 18.58
C ASP A 73 47.99 0.70 17.27
N GLY A 74 47.39 1.82 16.86
CA GLY A 74 47.76 2.55 15.66
C GLY A 74 47.32 3.99 15.71
N GLY A 75 48.10 4.84 16.38
CA GLY A 75 47.88 6.27 16.43
C GLY A 75 48.11 6.92 15.06
N PHE A 76 47.22 7.84 14.69
CA PHE A 76 47.44 8.79 13.59
C PHE A 76 47.31 10.22 14.13
N PRO A 77 48.24 11.13 13.81
CA PRO A 77 48.22 12.48 14.35
C PRO A 77 47.15 13.33 13.67
N VAL A 78 46.41 14.06 14.51
CA VAL A 78 45.56 15.18 14.11
C VAL A 78 46.46 16.34 13.71
N VAL A 79 46.33 16.81 12.46
CA VAL A 79 46.87 18.10 12.01
C VAL A 79 45.70 19.00 11.66
N VAL A 80 45.44 19.99 12.52
CA VAL A 80 44.64 21.17 12.18
C VAL A 80 45.60 22.23 11.66
N PRO A 81 45.26 22.92 10.57
CA PRO A 81 45.55 24.34 10.53
C PRO A 81 44.31 25.18 10.28
N ALA A 82 44.33 26.33 10.95
CA ALA A 82 43.35 27.38 10.91
C ALA A 82 43.16 27.95 9.50
N ALA A 83 41.91 27.99 9.04
CA ALA A 83 41.43 28.94 8.04
C ALA A 83 40.05 29.44 8.50
N ALA A 84 40.07 30.23 9.57
CA ALA A 84 38.89 30.85 10.17
C ALA A 84 38.47 32.09 9.35
N GLY A 85 37.22 32.11 8.90
CA GLY A 85 36.59 33.30 8.31
C GLY A 85 35.63 32.98 7.17
N ALA A 86 36.16 32.61 6.00
CA ALA A 86 35.36 32.51 4.77
C ALA A 86 34.48 31.25 4.68
N VAL A 87 34.93 30.12 5.23
CA VAL A 87 34.21 28.83 5.14
C VAL A 87 32.96 28.83 6.01
N VAL A 88 32.97 29.52 7.15
CA VAL A 88 31.82 29.57 8.07
C VAL A 88 30.66 30.37 7.46
N LEU A 89 30.95 31.49 6.77
CA LEU A 89 29.91 32.28 6.10
C LEU A 89 29.34 31.57 4.86
N ALA A 90 30.18 30.89 4.08
CA ALA A 90 29.73 30.08 2.95
C ALA A 90 28.90 28.87 3.42
N ALA A 91 29.33 28.19 4.49
CA ALA A 91 28.58 27.10 5.09
C ALA A 91 27.26 27.59 5.70
N ALA A 92 27.24 28.72 6.40
CA ALA A 92 26.02 29.31 6.97
C ALA A 92 25.05 29.77 5.88
N GLY A 93 25.54 30.40 4.80
CA GLY A 93 24.74 30.79 3.64
C GLY A 93 24.14 29.57 2.95
N LEU A 94 24.93 28.53 2.71
CA LEU A 94 24.47 27.27 2.12
C LEU A 94 23.46 26.56 3.04
N LEU A 95 23.69 26.56 4.35
CA LEU A 95 22.77 26.00 5.34
C LEU A 95 21.47 26.80 5.39
N TRP A 96 21.51 28.12 5.25
CA TRP A 96 20.33 28.99 5.23
C TRP A 96 19.51 28.83 3.95
N LEU A 97 20.16 28.73 2.79
CA LEU A 97 19.52 28.39 1.51
C LEU A 97 18.94 26.98 1.53
N ARG A 98 19.64 26.00 2.13
CA ARG A 98 19.12 24.65 2.35
C ARG A 98 17.94 24.63 3.32
N ARG A 99 17.98 25.41 4.40
CA ARG A 99 16.87 25.56 5.36
C ARG A 99 15.67 26.26 4.71
N ARG A 100 15.87 27.26 3.85
CA ARG A 100 14.79 27.89 3.07
C ARG A 100 14.16 26.91 2.08
N ARG A 101 14.97 26.14 1.35
CA ARG A 101 14.48 25.11 0.42
C ARG A 101 13.78 23.95 1.15
N ALA A 102 14.27 23.56 2.32
CA ALA A 102 13.63 22.56 3.16
C ALA A 102 12.29 23.06 3.74
N ARG A 103 12.19 24.33 4.14
CA ARG A 103 10.92 24.94 4.56
C ARG A 103 9.91 25.01 3.41
N ALA A 104 10.35 25.40 2.22
CA ALA A 104 9.50 25.38 1.02
C ALA A 104 9.02 23.97 0.64
N ALA A 105 9.85 22.94 0.83
CA ALA A 105 9.46 21.54 0.63
C ALA A 105 8.50 21.03 1.71
N VAL A 106 8.64 21.47 2.96
CA VAL A 106 7.70 21.16 4.05
C VAL A 106 6.35 21.86 3.84
N ASP A 107 6.35 23.07 3.30
CA ASP A 107 5.11 23.76 2.90
C ASP A 107 4.48 23.11 1.66
N ALA A 108 5.26 22.53 0.75
CA ALA A 108 4.75 21.69 -0.33
C ALA A 108 4.16 20.35 0.15
N LEU A 109 4.59 19.83 1.32
CA LEU A 109 3.95 18.69 1.99
C LEU A 109 2.68 19.07 2.75
N ARG A 110 2.38 20.37 2.87
CA ARG A 110 1.09 20.89 3.35
C ARG A 110 0.14 21.15 2.18
N LEU A 111 0.04 20.20 1.25
CA LEU A 111 -1.02 20.25 0.26
C LEU A 111 -2.37 20.28 1.00
N PRO A 112 -3.23 21.28 0.77
CA PRO A 112 -4.54 21.35 1.42
C PRO A 112 -5.33 20.08 1.13
N ARG A 113 -6.09 19.60 2.12
CA ARG A 113 -7.00 18.44 1.97
C ARG A 113 -7.94 18.57 0.77
N THR A 114 -8.21 19.80 0.32
CA THR A 114 -8.99 20.10 -0.88
C THR A 114 -8.33 19.57 -2.15
N VAL A 115 -7.01 19.63 -2.31
CA VAL A 115 -6.31 19.14 -3.52
C VAL A 115 -6.38 17.62 -3.63
N PHE A 116 -6.26 16.90 -2.51
CA PHE A 116 -6.44 15.45 -2.49
C PHE A 116 -7.91 15.05 -2.65
N GLY A 117 -8.85 15.85 -2.13
CA GLY A 117 -10.28 15.69 -2.35
C GLY A 117 -10.63 15.81 -3.83
N THR A 118 -10.21 16.89 -4.49
CA THR A 118 -10.45 17.11 -5.92
C THR A 118 -9.77 16.05 -6.80
N ALA A 119 -8.57 15.59 -6.44
CA ALA A 119 -7.89 14.51 -7.16
C ALA A 119 -8.61 13.17 -6.99
N ARG A 120 -9.16 12.90 -5.81
CA ARG A 120 -9.96 11.70 -5.54
C ARG A 120 -11.30 11.75 -6.27
N GLU A 121 -11.99 12.89 -6.22
CA GLU A 121 -13.23 13.14 -6.95
C GLU A 121 -13.01 12.99 -8.46
N ALA A 122 -11.96 13.61 -9.00
CA ALA A 122 -11.59 13.44 -10.41
C ALA A 122 -11.32 11.97 -10.78
N GLY A 123 -10.65 11.22 -9.90
CA GLY A 123 -10.43 9.79 -10.10
C GLY A 123 -11.70 8.94 -10.00
N GLU A 124 -12.66 9.33 -9.16
CA GLU A 124 -13.97 8.68 -9.06
C GLU A 124 -14.85 8.98 -10.28
N ASP A 125 -14.81 10.20 -10.81
CA ASP A 125 -15.52 10.61 -12.02
C ASP A 125 -14.96 9.95 -13.28
N GLU A 126 -13.63 9.87 -13.41
CA GLU A 126 -12.99 9.12 -14.50
C GLU A 126 -13.37 7.64 -14.44
N LEU A 127 -13.38 7.05 -13.25
CA LEU A 127 -13.79 5.66 -13.07
C LEU A 127 -15.28 5.46 -13.42
N ARG A 128 -16.15 6.42 -13.08
CA ARG A 128 -17.56 6.37 -13.45
C ARG A 128 -17.73 6.44 -14.96
N ALA A 129 -17.07 7.37 -15.63
CA ALA A 129 -17.11 7.50 -17.09
C ALA A 129 -16.61 6.21 -17.78
N ARG A 130 -15.55 5.60 -17.24
CA ARG A 130 -15.09 4.29 -17.71
C ARG A 130 -16.13 3.21 -17.51
N ALA A 131 -16.72 3.10 -16.31
CA ALA A 131 -17.73 2.07 -16.04
C ALA A 131 -18.96 2.21 -16.94
N GLU A 132 -19.39 3.45 -17.22
CA GLU A 132 -20.46 3.74 -18.18
C GLU A 132 -20.09 3.28 -19.59
N ALA A 133 -18.92 3.66 -20.09
CA ALA A 133 -18.45 3.26 -21.41
C ALA A 133 -18.37 1.74 -21.56
N GLU A 134 -17.86 1.03 -20.54
CA GLU A 134 -17.74 -0.42 -20.54
C GLU A 134 -19.11 -1.11 -20.49
N LEU A 135 -20.08 -0.53 -19.77
CA LEU A 135 -21.47 -1.01 -19.71
C LEU A 135 -22.19 -0.83 -21.04
N VAL A 136 -22.05 0.34 -21.67
CA VAL A 136 -22.61 0.61 -23.01
C VAL A 136 -22.02 -0.36 -24.03
N ALA A 137 -20.69 -0.53 -24.04
CA ALA A 137 -20.03 -1.47 -24.94
C ALA A 137 -20.48 -2.93 -24.72
N LEU A 138 -20.78 -3.33 -23.48
CA LEU A 138 -21.39 -4.63 -23.22
C LEU A 138 -22.80 -4.71 -23.81
N GLY A 139 -23.64 -3.70 -23.62
CA GLY A 139 -24.99 -3.64 -24.20
C GLY A 139 -24.97 -3.79 -25.72
N GLU A 140 -24.14 -3.01 -26.41
CA GLU A 140 -23.95 -3.09 -27.87
C GLU A 140 -23.50 -4.48 -28.32
N SER A 141 -22.59 -5.11 -27.57
CA SER A 141 -22.13 -6.48 -27.88
C SER A 141 -23.22 -7.54 -27.73
N LEU A 142 -24.16 -7.33 -26.80
CA LEU A 142 -25.29 -8.24 -26.57
C LEU A 142 -26.42 -8.06 -27.59
N GLU A 143 -26.56 -6.87 -28.18
CA GLU A 143 -27.49 -6.61 -29.29
C GLU A 143 -27.01 -7.24 -30.61
N ALA A 144 -25.70 -7.38 -30.80
CA ALA A 144 -25.10 -7.87 -32.04
C ALA A 144 -25.21 -9.39 -32.28
N GLY A 145 -25.68 -10.17 -31.30
CA GLY A 145 -25.83 -11.63 -31.41
C GLY A 145 -26.91 -12.15 -30.47
N PRO A 146 -27.31 -13.44 -30.55
CA PRO A 146 -28.28 -14.00 -29.61
C PRO A 146 -27.67 -14.00 -28.20
N PRO A 147 -28.21 -13.21 -27.24
CA PRO A 147 -27.59 -13.10 -25.94
C PRO A 147 -27.85 -14.35 -25.10
N LEU A 148 -26.83 -14.83 -24.38
CA LEU A 148 -26.99 -15.88 -23.38
C LEU A 148 -27.67 -15.28 -22.14
N GLU A 149 -28.66 -15.98 -21.56
CA GLU A 149 -29.38 -15.51 -20.36
C GLU A 149 -28.43 -15.06 -19.22
N PRO A 150 -27.33 -15.77 -18.89
CA PRO A 150 -26.39 -15.31 -17.86
C PRO A 150 -25.71 -13.98 -18.18
N ALA A 151 -25.52 -13.66 -19.46
CA ALA A 151 -24.90 -12.41 -19.88
C ALA A 151 -25.88 -11.22 -19.74
N LEU A 152 -27.16 -11.44 -20.05
CA LEU A 152 -28.22 -10.45 -19.82
C LEU A 152 -28.44 -10.17 -18.33
N ASP A 153 -28.41 -11.22 -17.50
CA ASP A 153 -28.51 -11.09 -16.05
C ASP A 153 -27.34 -10.28 -15.49
N ALA A 154 -26.11 -10.52 -15.98
CA ALA A 154 -24.94 -9.74 -15.61
C ALA A 154 -25.02 -8.28 -16.09
N TYR A 155 -25.50 -8.02 -17.31
CA TYR A 155 -25.75 -6.67 -17.81
C TYR A 155 -26.79 -5.93 -16.97
N THR A 156 -27.90 -6.59 -16.63
CA THR A 156 -28.96 -6.05 -15.77
C THR A 156 -28.43 -5.73 -14.37
N ALA A 157 -27.62 -6.62 -13.80
CA ALA A 157 -26.96 -6.40 -12.52
C ALA A 157 -25.98 -5.21 -12.61
N ALA A 158 -25.20 -5.11 -13.69
CA ALA A 158 -24.24 -4.03 -13.89
C ALA A 158 -24.94 -2.66 -13.96
N GLY A 159 -26.02 -2.54 -14.74
CA GLY A 159 -26.84 -1.32 -14.79
C GLY A 159 -27.41 -0.95 -13.42
N ARG A 160 -28.02 -1.92 -12.72
CA ARG A 160 -28.55 -1.72 -11.36
C ARG A 160 -27.50 -1.30 -10.34
N ALA A 161 -26.27 -1.80 -10.46
CA ALA A 161 -25.15 -1.44 -9.61
C ALA A 161 -24.63 -0.03 -9.95
N PHE A 162 -24.54 0.30 -11.24
CA PHE A 162 -24.11 1.61 -11.72
C PHE A 162 -25.05 2.73 -11.24
N ASP A 163 -26.36 2.54 -11.40
CA ASP A 163 -27.38 3.49 -10.94
C ASP A 163 -27.32 3.75 -9.42
N ARG A 164 -26.89 2.74 -8.66
CA ARG A 164 -26.78 2.80 -7.19
C ARG A 164 -25.38 3.16 -6.70
N ALA A 165 -24.40 3.34 -7.59
CA ALA A 165 -23.00 3.45 -7.20
C ALA A 165 -22.73 4.72 -6.38
N ARG A 166 -22.24 4.55 -5.14
CA ARG A 166 -21.90 5.64 -4.21
C ARG A 166 -20.42 5.68 -3.86
N SER A 167 -19.63 4.70 -4.28
CA SER A 167 -18.20 4.66 -4.02
C SER A 167 -17.38 4.05 -5.16
N THR A 168 -16.06 4.22 -5.10
CA THR A 168 -15.10 3.54 -5.98
C THR A 168 -15.28 2.01 -5.98
N ALA A 169 -15.69 1.43 -4.84
CA ALA A 169 -15.94 0.00 -4.74
C ALA A 169 -17.18 -0.43 -5.52
N ASP A 170 -18.25 0.36 -5.51
CA ASP A 170 -19.43 0.10 -6.33
C ASP A 170 -19.09 0.16 -7.83
N LEU A 171 -18.32 1.17 -8.25
CA LEU A 171 -17.88 1.30 -9.65
C LEU A 171 -16.96 0.15 -10.07
N ALA A 172 -16.07 -0.31 -9.19
CA ALA A 172 -15.28 -1.52 -9.43
C ALA A 172 -16.17 -2.77 -9.53
N GLY A 173 -17.28 -2.81 -8.78
CA GLY A 173 -18.33 -3.82 -8.87
C GLY A 173 -19.01 -3.86 -10.23
N VAL A 174 -19.29 -2.69 -10.82
CA VAL A 174 -19.81 -2.58 -12.19
C VAL A 174 -18.82 -3.20 -13.18
N LEU A 175 -17.53 -2.87 -13.09
CA LEU A 175 -16.51 -3.45 -13.98
C LEU A 175 -16.45 -4.98 -13.85
N ALA A 176 -16.57 -5.52 -12.64
CA ALA A 176 -16.60 -6.97 -12.42
C ALA A 176 -17.84 -7.64 -13.03
N LEU A 177 -19.01 -7.01 -12.92
CA LEU A 177 -20.24 -7.49 -13.55
C LEU A 177 -20.18 -7.41 -15.08
N VAL A 178 -19.61 -6.34 -15.62
CA VAL A 178 -19.38 -6.20 -17.08
C VAL A 178 -18.45 -7.31 -17.58
N GLN A 179 -17.33 -7.54 -16.89
CA GLN A 179 -16.40 -8.62 -17.23
C GLN A 179 -17.08 -10.00 -17.18
N LYS A 180 -17.94 -10.23 -16.18
CA LYS A 180 -18.75 -11.44 -16.06
C LYS A 180 -19.70 -11.60 -17.25
N GLY A 181 -20.36 -10.53 -17.67
CA GLY A 181 -21.27 -10.51 -18.83
C GLY A 181 -20.56 -10.83 -20.15
N ARG A 182 -19.29 -10.42 -20.28
CA ARG A 182 -18.42 -10.80 -21.42
C ARG A 182 -17.98 -12.26 -21.41
N GLY A 183 -18.21 -13.00 -20.32
CA GLY A 183 -17.68 -14.35 -20.14
C GLY A 183 -16.16 -14.39 -19.96
N GLY A 184 -15.53 -13.26 -19.63
CA GLY A 184 -14.09 -13.16 -19.45
C GLY A 184 -13.60 -13.73 -18.10
N PRO A 185 -12.27 -13.82 -17.90
CA PRO A 185 -11.71 -14.20 -16.60
C PRO A 185 -12.11 -13.20 -15.52
N PRO A 186 -12.16 -13.62 -14.23
CA PRO A 186 -12.44 -12.70 -13.14
C PRO A 186 -11.39 -11.59 -13.08
N LEU A 187 -11.80 -10.38 -12.67
CA LEU A 187 -10.86 -9.28 -12.40
C LEU A 187 -10.08 -9.53 -11.11
N CYS A 188 -8.99 -8.80 -10.89
CA CYS A 188 -8.13 -8.96 -9.71
C CYS A 188 -8.93 -8.84 -8.41
N TYR A 189 -8.80 -9.85 -7.54
CA TYR A 189 -9.54 -9.93 -6.27
C TYR A 189 -9.29 -8.74 -5.34
N PHE A 190 -8.06 -8.21 -5.31
CA PHE A 190 -7.72 -7.12 -4.40
C PHE A 190 -8.24 -5.76 -4.89
N ASP A 191 -8.23 -5.55 -6.21
CA ASP A 191 -8.74 -4.35 -6.84
C ASP A 191 -9.10 -4.66 -8.30
N PRO A 192 -10.40 -4.74 -8.66
CA PRO A 192 -10.83 -4.99 -10.02
C PRO A 192 -10.29 -4.00 -11.06
N ARG A 193 -9.89 -2.79 -10.62
CA ARG A 193 -9.32 -1.75 -11.50
C ARG A 193 -7.93 -2.12 -12.04
N HIS A 194 -7.25 -3.10 -11.42
CA HIS A 194 -5.99 -3.64 -11.94
C HIS A 194 -6.18 -4.51 -13.20
N GLY A 195 -7.42 -4.83 -13.57
CA GLY A 195 -7.73 -5.68 -14.71
C GLY A 195 -7.81 -7.16 -14.36
N GLU A 196 -7.56 -8.02 -15.35
CA GLU A 196 -7.79 -9.46 -15.26
C GLU A 196 -6.93 -10.16 -14.20
N GLY A 197 -7.57 -11.02 -13.41
CA GLY A 197 -6.95 -11.90 -12.44
C GLY A 197 -6.61 -13.25 -13.07
N THR A 198 -5.46 -13.35 -13.73
CA THR A 198 -5.05 -14.59 -14.41
C THR A 198 -4.22 -15.53 -13.55
N ILE A 199 -3.81 -15.10 -12.34
CA ILE A 199 -2.96 -15.89 -11.44
C ILE A 199 -3.72 -16.19 -10.15
N THR A 200 -3.86 -17.46 -9.82
CA THR A 200 -4.46 -17.89 -8.55
C THR A 200 -3.43 -17.86 -7.43
N VAL A 201 -3.77 -17.22 -6.32
CA VAL A 201 -2.96 -17.18 -5.09
C VAL A 201 -3.75 -17.67 -3.89
N ARG A 202 -3.04 -18.29 -2.94
CA ARG A 202 -3.59 -18.64 -1.64
C ARG A 202 -3.32 -17.55 -0.63
N TRP A 203 -4.32 -16.72 -0.39
CA TRP A 203 -4.22 -15.54 0.47
C TRP A 203 -5.02 -15.71 1.77
N ARG A 204 -4.66 -14.94 2.78
CA ARG A 204 -5.34 -14.89 4.08
C ARG A 204 -5.49 -13.42 4.45
N ALA A 205 -6.73 -12.98 4.66
CA ALA A 205 -6.96 -11.64 5.14
C ALA A 205 -6.36 -11.47 6.54
N PRO A 206 -5.70 -10.34 6.83
CA PRO A 206 -5.23 -10.05 8.18
C PRO A 206 -6.36 -10.21 9.20
N GLY A 207 -6.11 -10.91 10.30
CA GLY A 207 -7.11 -11.15 11.33
C GLY A 207 -8.12 -12.27 11.03
N THR A 208 -8.07 -12.94 9.87
CA THR A 208 -9.00 -14.02 9.54
C THR A 208 -8.35 -15.41 9.53
N ARG A 209 -9.17 -16.42 9.87
CA ARG A 209 -8.80 -17.84 9.89
C ARG A 209 -8.92 -18.59 8.55
N PRO A 210 -9.85 -18.29 7.64
CA PRO A 210 -9.90 -18.97 6.35
C PRO A 210 -8.75 -18.53 5.43
N ARG A 211 -8.22 -19.49 4.67
CA ARG A 211 -7.33 -19.22 3.53
C ARG A 211 -8.20 -19.24 2.29
N LEU A 212 -8.14 -18.17 1.50
CA LEU A 212 -8.90 -17.99 0.28
C LEU A 212 -8.01 -18.33 -0.92
N GLU A 213 -8.57 -19.03 -1.89
CA GLU A 213 -8.00 -19.15 -3.23
C GLU A 213 -8.67 -18.11 -4.12
N VAL A 214 -7.88 -17.15 -4.59
CA VAL A 214 -8.36 -15.98 -5.33
C VAL A 214 -7.51 -15.71 -6.55
N SER A 215 -8.14 -15.21 -7.60
CA SER A 215 -7.53 -14.82 -8.86
C SER A 215 -7.11 -13.35 -8.82
N VAL A 216 -5.85 -13.08 -9.12
CA VAL A 216 -5.24 -11.75 -8.99
C VAL A 216 -4.36 -11.40 -10.19
N CYS A 217 -4.12 -10.11 -10.40
CA CYS A 217 -3.19 -9.62 -11.41
C CYS A 217 -1.74 -10.00 -11.06
N ALA A 218 -0.83 -9.91 -12.03
CA ALA A 218 0.59 -10.24 -11.85
C ALA A 218 1.26 -9.44 -10.72
N THR A 219 0.91 -8.15 -10.58
CA THR A 219 1.46 -7.27 -9.54
C THR A 219 1.06 -7.73 -8.14
N CYS A 220 -0.23 -8.00 -7.92
CA CYS A 220 -0.70 -8.49 -6.62
C CYS A 220 -0.26 -9.92 -6.35
N ALA A 221 -0.16 -10.78 -7.37
CA ALA A 221 0.43 -12.11 -7.22
C ALA A 221 1.88 -12.02 -6.73
N LYS A 222 2.66 -11.08 -7.27
CA LYS A 222 4.02 -10.82 -6.80
C LYS A 222 4.03 -10.29 -5.37
N ALA A 223 3.18 -9.34 -5.01
CA ALA A 223 3.11 -8.82 -3.64
C ALA A 223 2.83 -9.93 -2.62
N VAL A 224 1.85 -10.80 -2.90
CA VAL A 224 1.52 -11.94 -2.03
C VAL A 224 2.70 -12.92 -1.91
N ARG A 225 3.37 -13.25 -3.02
CA ARG A 225 4.55 -14.13 -3.01
C ARG A 225 5.70 -13.53 -2.21
N ASP A 226 5.93 -12.23 -2.35
CA ASP A 226 6.96 -11.47 -1.64
C ASP A 226 6.57 -11.18 -0.18
N ARG A 227 5.43 -11.70 0.31
CA ARG A 227 4.88 -11.43 1.66
C ARG A 227 4.68 -9.95 1.97
N ARG A 228 4.41 -9.14 0.95
CA ARG A 228 4.05 -7.72 1.06
C ARG A 228 2.54 -7.55 1.01
N ALA A 229 2.04 -6.46 1.57
CA ALA A 229 0.63 -6.09 1.43
C ALA A 229 0.32 -5.85 -0.07
N PRO A 230 -0.65 -6.55 -0.65
CA PRO A 230 -1.13 -6.22 -1.99
C PRO A 230 -1.83 -4.85 -1.98
N ASP A 231 -1.91 -4.22 -3.16
CA ASP A 231 -2.69 -2.99 -3.32
C ASP A 231 -4.18 -3.36 -3.34
N VAL A 232 -4.87 -2.99 -2.27
CA VAL A 232 -6.25 -3.37 -2.01
C VAL A 232 -7.17 -2.17 -2.20
N LEU A 233 -8.25 -2.38 -2.94
CA LEU A 233 -9.30 -1.40 -3.09
C LEU A 233 -9.93 -1.06 -1.74
N LEU A 234 -9.90 0.23 -1.41
CA LEU A 234 -10.48 0.75 -0.19
C LEU A 234 -11.90 1.25 -0.43
N ASP A 235 -12.84 0.80 0.39
CA ASP A 235 -14.17 1.38 0.53
C ASP A 235 -14.24 2.16 1.85
N ARG A 236 -14.52 3.46 1.76
CA ARG A 236 -14.62 4.36 2.93
C ARG A 236 -13.43 4.27 3.90
N GLY A 237 -12.23 4.12 3.34
CA GLY A 237 -10.96 4.07 4.08
C GLY A 237 -10.59 2.72 4.69
N ARG A 238 -11.34 1.65 4.40
CA ARG A 238 -11.03 0.28 4.82
C ARG A 238 -10.98 -0.66 3.61
N PRO A 239 -10.26 -1.78 3.66
CA PRO A 239 -10.34 -2.80 2.62
C PRO A 239 -11.79 -3.18 2.30
N TYR A 240 -12.14 -3.27 1.01
CA TYR A 240 -13.53 -3.52 0.61
C TYR A 240 -14.10 -4.81 1.24
N TYR A 241 -13.28 -5.84 1.40
CA TYR A 241 -13.66 -7.14 1.95
C TYR A 241 -14.01 -7.10 3.45
N GLU A 242 -13.82 -5.97 4.13
CA GLU A 242 -14.26 -5.74 5.51
C GLU A 242 -15.65 -5.08 5.58
N ALA A 243 -16.24 -4.68 4.45
CA ALA A 243 -17.56 -4.06 4.40
C ALA A 243 -18.68 -5.12 4.30
N ALA A 244 -19.88 -4.80 4.77
CA ALA A 244 -21.07 -5.62 4.53
C ALA A 244 -21.70 -5.24 3.19
N THR A 245 -21.05 -5.62 2.09
CA THR A 245 -21.48 -5.30 0.71
C THR A 245 -21.49 -6.56 -0.15
N PRO A 246 -22.27 -6.60 -1.25
CA PRO A 246 -22.23 -7.70 -2.22
C PRO A 246 -20.81 -7.98 -2.74
N TRP A 247 -20.01 -6.92 -2.89
CA TRP A 247 -18.61 -7.00 -3.34
C TRP A 247 -17.74 -7.76 -2.36
N ALA A 248 -17.86 -7.45 -1.08
CA ALA A 248 -17.11 -8.09 0.00
C ALA A 248 -17.50 -9.56 0.19
N GLU A 249 -18.80 -9.85 0.16
CA GLU A 249 -19.34 -11.20 0.33
C GLU A 249 -18.90 -12.14 -0.79
N THR A 250 -18.81 -11.62 -2.01
CA THR A 250 -18.53 -12.44 -3.20
C THR A 250 -17.10 -12.29 -3.72
N GLY A 251 -16.29 -11.40 -3.15
CA GLY A 251 -14.96 -11.08 -3.69
C GLY A 251 -15.02 -10.63 -5.15
N TYR A 252 -15.98 -9.75 -5.47
CA TYR A 252 -16.31 -9.35 -6.85
C TYR A 252 -16.66 -10.54 -7.77
N GLY A 253 -17.39 -11.52 -7.24
CA GLY A 253 -17.87 -12.68 -8.00
C GLY A 253 -16.89 -13.86 -8.08
N GLN A 254 -15.75 -13.80 -7.40
CA GLN A 254 -14.80 -14.92 -7.34
C GLN A 254 -15.15 -15.98 -6.29
N LEU A 255 -15.81 -15.57 -5.21
CA LEU A 255 -16.11 -16.39 -4.03
C LEU A 255 -17.61 -16.72 -3.90
N GLY A 256 -18.44 -16.22 -4.81
CA GLY A 256 -19.88 -16.43 -4.79
C GLY A 256 -20.60 -15.79 -5.97
N ASP A 257 -21.92 -15.94 -6.01
CA ASP A 257 -22.76 -15.38 -7.07
C ASP A 257 -22.99 -13.87 -6.87
N LEU A 258 -22.17 -13.06 -7.54
CA LEU A 258 -22.31 -11.61 -7.50
C LEU A 258 -23.59 -11.11 -8.19
N VAL A 259 -24.01 -11.76 -9.28
CA VAL A 259 -25.17 -11.34 -10.06
C VAL A 259 -26.43 -11.54 -9.22
N GLY A 260 -26.61 -12.72 -8.63
CA GLY A 260 -27.71 -13.00 -7.71
C GLY A 260 -27.76 -12.02 -6.54
N ARG A 261 -26.62 -11.74 -5.89
CA ARG A 261 -26.54 -10.79 -4.77
C ARG A 261 -26.95 -9.37 -5.13
N VAL A 262 -26.58 -8.87 -6.31
CA VAL A 262 -26.95 -7.53 -6.78
C VAL A 262 -28.42 -7.48 -7.23
N LEU A 263 -28.93 -8.57 -7.80
CA LEU A 263 -30.33 -8.66 -8.22
C LEU A 263 -31.31 -8.96 -7.09
N GLY A 264 -30.80 -9.41 -5.93
CA GLY A 264 -31.61 -9.84 -4.78
C GLY A 264 -32.23 -11.23 -4.95
N LYS A 265 -31.55 -12.12 -5.69
CA LYS A 265 -31.92 -13.52 -5.88
C LYS A 265 -31.22 -14.43 -4.86
#